data_AF-A0A9D1Y732-F1
#
_entry.id   AF-A0A9D1Y732-F1
#
_cell.length_a   1.000
_cell.length_b   1.000
_cell.length_c   1.000
_cell.angle_alpha   90.00
_cell.angle_beta   90.00
_cell.angle_gamma   90.00
#
_symmetry.space_group_name_H-M   'P 1'
#
loop_
_entity.id
_entity.type
_entity.pdbx_description
1 polymer ?
#
loop_
_entity_poly.entity_id
_entity_poly.type
_entity_poly.pdbx_seq_one_letter_code
_entity_poly.pdbx_strand_id
1 'polypeptide(L)'
;MSLHRYAIKLNETTASAAVLKCLRLCFPNQSLSQLRTIVQTHSYLYCSDQEKDSADGLQILARLLEHLDRAHLEAELWEEWRGTPSAPWQGRPICREALVQAIQRMRDIYREVLYDTEREVEGVISPEAAADIEKEVSECFP
;
A
#
# COMPACT_ATOMS: atom_id res chain seq x y z
N MET A 1 -7.19 19.15 -4.32
CA MET A 1 -6.83 17.75 -4.03
C MET A 1 -5.40 17.72 -3.57
N SER A 2 -5.18 17.33 -2.31
CA SER A 2 -3.86 16.91 -1.86
C SER A 2 -3.52 15.58 -2.52
N LEU A 3 -2.25 15.40 -2.88
CA LEU A 3 -1.75 14.12 -3.40
C LEU A 3 -0.89 13.49 -2.31
N HIS A 4 -1.02 12.18 -2.16
CA HIS A 4 -0.30 11.39 -1.18
C HIS A 4 0.25 10.14 -1.85
N ARG A 5 1.49 9.77 -1.54
CA ARG A 5 2.11 8.54 -2.05
C ARG A 5 3.04 7.91 -1.04
N TYR A 6 3.16 6.59 -1.16
CA TYR A 6 4.03 5.78 -0.32
C TYR A 6 5.14 5.19 -1.15
N ALA A 7 6.32 5.06 -0.56
CA ALA A 7 7.47 4.46 -1.20
C ALA A 7 8.26 3.60 -0.23
N ILE A 8 9.08 2.74 -0.83
CA ILE A 8 10.01 1.88 -0.12
C ILE A 8 11.37 1.96 -0.79
N LYS A 9 12.43 1.86 0.00
CA LYS A 9 13.79 1.74 -0.49
C LYS A 9 14.43 0.55 0.20
N LEU A 10 14.86 -0.44 -0.58
CA LEU A 10 15.53 -1.61 -0.02
C LEU A 10 16.90 -1.21 0.51
N ASN A 11 17.29 -1.79 1.65
CA ASN A 11 18.62 -1.57 2.21
C ASN A 11 19.70 -2.24 1.33
N GLU A 12 19.32 -3.31 0.61
CA GLU A 12 20.20 -3.97 -0.34
C GLU A 12 20.39 -3.15 -1.63
N THR A 13 21.62 -3.10 -2.12
CA THR A 13 21.97 -2.53 -3.44
C THR A 13 22.15 -3.60 -4.52
N THR A 14 22.05 -4.88 -4.14
CA THR A 14 22.15 -6.00 -5.08
C THR A 14 20.77 -6.57 -5.35
N ALA A 15 20.33 -6.54 -6.61
CA ALA A 15 19.05 -7.10 -7.01
C ALA A 15 19.12 -8.64 -7.13
N SER A 16 19.14 -9.34 -6.00
CA SER A 16 19.08 -10.80 -5.93
C SER A 16 17.78 -11.34 -6.56
N ALA A 17 17.74 -12.64 -6.85
CA ALA A 17 16.52 -13.28 -7.35
C ALA A 17 15.36 -13.16 -6.35
N ALA A 18 15.64 -13.21 -5.04
CA ALA A 18 14.65 -13.05 -3.99
C ALA A 18 14.06 -11.62 -4.00
N VAL A 19 14.92 -10.60 -4.04
CA VAL A 19 14.51 -9.19 -4.16
C VAL A 19 13.63 -8.98 -5.38
N LEU A 20 14.09 -9.41 -6.56
CA LEU A 20 13.36 -9.23 -7.80
C LEU A 20 12.02 -9.98 -7.81
N LYS A 21 11.94 -11.15 -7.15
CA LYS A 21 10.68 -11.88 -6.97
C LYS A 21 9.70 -11.09 -6.12
N CYS A 22 10.12 -10.59 -4.96
CA CYS A 22 9.25 -9.79 -4.08
C CYS A 22 8.73 -8.55 -4.80
N LEU A 23 9.62 -7.82 -5.48
CA LEU A 23 9.23 -6.63 -6.24
C LEU A 23 8.28 -6.96 -7.40
N ARG A 24 8.52 -8.04 -8.15
CA ARG A 24 7.67 -8.40 -9.31
C ARG A 24 6.26 -8.81 -8.92
N LEU A 25 6.06 -9.38 -7.74
CA LEU A 25 4.73 -9.74 -7.21
C LEU A 25 3.88 -8.49 -6.92
N CYS A 26 4.50 -7.41 -6.45
CA CYS A 26 3.81 -6.16 -6.11
C CYS A 26 3.74 -5.17 -7.28
N PHE A 27 4.64 -5.27 -8.25
CA PHE A 27 4.73 -4.37 -9.41
C PHE A 27 4.68 -5.16 -10.74
N PRO A 28 3.55 -5.81 -11.06
CA PRO A 28 3.42 -6.69 -12.22
C PRO A 28 3.53 -5.96 -13.57
N ASN A 29 3.46 -4.62 -13.58
CA ASN A 29 3.61 -3.82 -14.79
C ASN A 29 5.06 -3.32 -15.01
N GLN A 30 5.94 -3.44 -14.02
CA GLN A 30 7.35 -3.04 -14.14
C GLN A 30 8.24 -4.21 -14.54
N SER A 31 9.06 -4.04 -15.59
CA SER A 31 9.99 -5.08 -16.02
C SER A 31 11.06 -5.38 -14.94
N LEU A 32 11.57 -6.63 -14.93
CA LEU A 32 12.65 -7.01 -14.02
C LEU A 32 13.91 -6.14 -14.18
N SER A 33 14.18 -5.66 -15.39
CA SER A 33 15.31 -4.74 -15.65
C SER A 33 15.10 -3.38 -14.97
N GLN A 34 13.88 -2.82 -15.02
CA GLN A 34 13.56 -1.58 -14.32
C GLN A 34 13.68 -1.75 -12.80
N LEU A 35 13.09 -2.82 -12.26
CA LEU A 35 13.16 -3.13 -10.83
C LEU A 35 14.61 -3.33 -10.36
N ARG A 36 15.43 -4.04 -11.16
CA ARG A 36 16.86 -4.20 -10.89
C ARG A 36 17.57 -2.86 -10.84
N THR A 37 17.35 -1.99 -11.81
CA THR A 37 17.97 -0.66 -11.84
C THR A 37 17.62 0.12 -10.59
N ILE A 38 16.35 0.16 -10.18
CA ILE A 38 15.90 0.88 -8.98
C ILE A 38 16.63 0.42 -7.71
N VAL A 39 16.80 -0.89 -7.55
CA VAL A 39 17.55 -1.47 -6.42
C VAL A 39 19.04 -1.09 -6.51
N GLN A 40 19.65 -1.22 -7.68
CA GLN A 40 21.06 -0.93 -7.89
C GLN A 40 21.41 0.55 -7.73
N THR A 41 20.50 1.44 -8.12
CA THR A 41 20.62 2.89 -7.91
C THR A 41 20.14 3.32 -6.53
N HIS A 42 19.79 2.37 -5.66
CA HIS A 42 19.31 2.60 -4.29
C HIS A 42 18.21 3.66 -4.22
N SER A 43 17.28 3.57 -5.17
CA SER A 43 16.22 4.55 -5.38
C SER A 43 14.91 4.12 -4.73
N TYR A 44 14.04 5.09 -4.44
CA TYR A 44 12.70 4.81 -3.93
C TYR A 44 11.80 4.21 -5.01
N LEU A 45 11.04 3.19 -4.60
CA LEU A 45 10.01 2.54 -5.38
C LEU A 45 8.64 3.02 -4.87
N TYR A 46 7.95 3.82 -5.68
CA TYR A 46 6.66 4.41 -5.31
C TYR A 46 5.50 3.44 -5.59
N CYS A 47 4.63 3.25 -4.60
CA CYS A 47 3.53 2.29 -4.62
C CYS A 47 2.25 2.84 -5.28
N SER A 48 2.16 4.16 -5.54
CA SER A 48 0.94 4.79 -6.04
C SER A 48 1.15 5.76 -7.21
N ASP A 49 2.32 5.74 -7.85
CA ASP A 49 2.61 6.63 -8.99
C ASP A 49 1.86 6.24 -10.28
N GLN A 50 0.99 5.22 -10.25
CA GLN A 50 0.26 4.73 -11.43
C GLN A 50 -1.27 4.81 -11.33
N GLU A 51 -1.89 4.92 -10.15
CA GLU A 51 -3.35 4.98 -10.04
C GLU A 51 -3.80 5.98 -8.98
N LYS A 52 -4.96 6.60 -9.24
CA LYS A 52 -5.45 7.83 -8.61
C LYS A 52 -5.86 7.66 -7.14
N ASP A 53 -5.78 6.44 -6.59
CA ASP A 53 -6.26 6.12 -5.25
C ASP A 53 -5.11 5.77 -4.30
N SER A 54 -5.06 6.48 -3.18
CA SER A 54 -4.09 6.23 -2.10
C SER A 54 -4.32 4.89 -1.41
N ALA A 55 -5.50 4.29 -1.57
CA ALA A 55 -5.85 2.98 -1.02
C ALA A 55 -4.97 1.86 -1.58
N ASP A 56 -4.75 1.86 -2.90
CA ASP A 56 -3.94 0.86 -3.58
C ASP A 56 -2.47 0.94 -3.16
N GLY A 57 -1.95 2.16 -2.97
CA GLY A 57 -0.57 2.39 -2.55
C GLY A 57 -0.25 1.78 -1.19
N LEU A 58 -1.16 1.90 -0.22
CA LEU A 58 -1.00 1.30 1.11
C LEU A 58 -1.11 -0.22 1.07
N GLN A 59 -2.04 -0.78 0.29
CA GLN A 59 -2.17 -2.23 0.12
C GLN A 59 -0.95 -2.85 -0.56
N ILE A 60 -0.43 -2.20 -1.62
CA ILE A 60 0.80 -2.61 -2.30
C ILE A 60 1.97 -2.57 -1.32
N LEU A 61 2.08 -1.52 -0.51
CA LEU A 61 3.14 -1.40 0.49
C LEU A 61 3.04 -2.49 1.56
N ALA A 62 1.84 -2.79 2.06
CA ALA A 62 1.60 -3.83 3.05
C ALA A 62 2.00 -5.22 2.51
N ARG A 63 1.53 -5.58 1.31
CA ARG A 63 1.88 -6.85 0.65
C ARG A 63 3.38 -6.96 0.38
N LEU A 64 4.02 -5.87 -0.04
CA LEU A 64 5.45 -5.87 -0.28
C LEU A 64 6.22 -6.10 1.02
N LEU A 65 5.87 -5.40 2.10
CA LEU A 65 6.50 -5.61 3.40
C LEU A 65 6.38 -7.06 3.87
N GLU A 66 5.22 -7.69 3.70
CA GLU A 66 5.04 -9.09 4.04
C GLU A 66 5.99 -10.00 3.23
N HIS A 67 6.13 -9.75 1.93
CA HIS A 67 7.07 -10.49 1.09
C HIS A 67 8.54 -10.26 1.48
N LEU A 68 8.90 -9.03 1.86
CA LEU A 68 10.24 -8.71 2.33
C LEU A 68 10.53 -9.38 3.68
N ASP A 69 9.59 -9.36 4.61
CA ASP A 69 9.73 -9.99 5.93
C ASP A 69 9.93 -11.50 5.81
N ARG A 70 9.14 -12.17 4.95
CA ARG A 70 9.31 -13.60 4.65
C ARG A 70 10.65 -13.92 3.98
N ALA A 71 11.22 -12.95 3.27
CA ALA A 71 12.53 -13.08 2.62
C ALA A 71 13.69 -12.58 3.50
N HIS A 72 13.42 -12.12 4.73
CA HIS A 72 14.38 -11.50 5.64
C HIS A 72 15.11 -10.30 5.02
N LEU A 73 14.39 -9.50 4.23
CA LEU A 73 14.89 -8.31 3.56
C LEU A 73 14.44 -7.05 4.31
N GLU A 74 15.38 -6.13 4.54
CA GLU A 74 15.09 -4.86 5.18
C GLU A 74 14.88 -3.73 4.17
N ALA A 75 14.05 -2.78 4.56
CA ALA A 75 13.76 -1.61 3.77
C ALA A 75 13.37 -0.41 4.62
N GLU A 76 13.69 0.77 4.11
CA GLU A 76 13.21 2.05 4.61
C GLU A 76 11.85 2.37 3.98
N LEU A 77 10.90 2.78 4.82
CA LEU A 77 9.58 3.23 4.41
C LEU A 77 9.55 4.76 4.33
N TRP A 78 8.88 5.27 3.30
CA TRP A 78 8.81 6.70 3.03
C TRP A 78 7.39 7.08 2.63
N GLU A 79 6.94 8.26 3.07
CA GLU A 79 5.70 8.87 2.59
C GLU A 79 5.96 10.25 2.02
N GLU A 80 5.20 10.62 1.00
CA GLU A 80 5.22 11.95 0.42
C GLU A 80 3.82 12.51 0.23
N TRP A 81 3.70 13.82 0.41
CA TRP A 81 2.47 14.56 0.19
C TRP A 81 2.74 15.91 -0.48
N ARG A 82 1.72 16.43 -1.15
CA ARG A 82 1.67 17.83 -1.61
C ARG A 82 0.25 18.36 -1.58
N GLY A 83 0.08 19.62 -1.17
CA GLY A 83 -1.23 20.25 -1.04
C GLY A 83 -1.92 20.55 -2.38
N THR A 84 -1.14 20.78 -3.44
CA THR A 84 -1.62 21.01 -4.80
C THR A 84 -0.71 20.31 -5.82
N PRO A 85 -1.19 20.06 -7.06
CA PRO A 85 -0.35 19.45 -8.11
C PRO A 85 0.88 20.27 -8.51
N SER A 86 0.90 21.58 -8.25
CA SER A 86 2.02 22.48 -8.53
C SER A 86 2.96 22.69 -7.34
N ALA A 87 2.55 22.29 -6.13
CA ALA A 87 3.39 22.40 -4.95
C ALA A 87 4.52 21.34 -4.98
N PRO A 88 5.70 21.65 -4.41
CA PRO A 88 6.75 20.67 -4.24
C PRO A 88 6.26 19.53 -3.34
N TRP A 89 6.74 18.32 -3.62
CA TRP A 89 6.56 17.18 -2.73
C TRP A 89 7.29 17.44 -1.42
N GLN A 90 6.62 17.11 -0.32
CA GLN A 90 7.18 17.02 1.01
C GLN A 90 7.19 15.54 1.38
N GLY A 91 8.20 15.08 2.11
CA GLY A 91 8.29 13.68 2.47
C GLY A 91 9.00 13.46 3.79
N ARG A 92 8.76 12.29 4.37
CA ARG A 92 9.42 11.85 5.61
C ARG A 92 9.52 10.32 5.65
N PRO A 93 10.50 9.78 6.41
CA PRO A 93 10.50 8.36 6.68
C PRO A 93 9.32 8.03 7.61
N ILE A 94 8.75 6.85 7.45
CA ILE A 94 7.68 6.35 8.31
C ILE A 94 8.12 5.05 9.00
N CYS A 95 7.63 4.84 10.21
CA CYS A 95 7.82 3.56 10.89
C CYS A 95 6.72 2.57 10.53
N ARG A 96 6.95 1.29 10.79
CA ARG A 96 5.97 0.23 10.51
C ARG A 96 4.68 0.41 11.31
N GLU A 97 4.78 0.92 12.54
CA GLU A 97 3.62 1.19 13.38
C GLU A 97 2.70 2.24 12.75
N ALA A 98 3.27 3.29 12.15
CA ALA A 98 2.49 4.32 11.45
C ALA A 98 1.75 3.73 10.24
N LEU A 99 2.37 2.80 9.52
CA LEU A 99 1.75 2.08 8.41
C LEU A 99 0.59 1.19 8.88
N VAL A 100 0.82 0.38 9.93
CA VAL A 100 -0.22 -0.49 10.51
C VAL A 100 -1.43 0.34 10.95
N GLN A 101 -1.19 1.48 11.59
CA GLN A 101 -2.27 2.40 11.96
C GLN A 101 -2.99 2.99 10.74
N ALA A 102 -2.27 3.32 9.67
CA ALA A 102 -2.88 3.82 8.44
C ALA A 102 -3.78 2.76 7.77
N ILE A 103 -3.32 1.51 7.70
CA ILE A 103 -4.09 0.38 7.16
C ILE A 103 -5.33 0.13 8.02
N GLN A 104 -5.17 0.09 9.35
CA GLN A 104 -6.30 -0.11 10.27
C GLN A 104 -7.36 0.99 10.12
N ARG A 105 -6.96 2.26 10.05
CA ARG A 105 -7.90 3.37 9.80
C ARG A 105 -8.65 3.20 8.48
N MET A 106 -7.95 2.80 7.42
CA MET A 106 -8.58 2.63 6.12
C MET A 106 -9.53 1.44 6.09
N ARG A 107 -9.17 0.35 6.78
CA ARG A 107 -10.05 -0.80 7.02
C ARG A 107 -11.33 -0.38 7.75
N ASP A 108 -11.21 0.45 8.78
CA ASP A 108 -12.36 0.91 9.57
C ASP A 108 -13.27 1.83 8.75
N ILE A 109 -12.69 2.76 7.97
CA ILE A 109 -13.45 3.62 7.04
C ILE A 109 -14.17 2.77 5.98
N TYR A 110 -13.47 1.80 5.38
CA TYR A 110 -14.07 0.92 4.36
C TYR A 110 -15.23 0.11 4.92
N ARG A 111 -15.05 -0.45 6.12
CA ARG A 111 -16.12 -1.14 6.85
C ARG A 111 -17.32 -0.23 7.08
N GLU A 112 -17.11 1.00 7.56
CA GLU A 112 -18.18 1.97 7.79
C GLU A 112 -18.94 2.29 6.49
N VAL A 113 -18.21 2.51 5.38
CA VAL A 113 -18.81 2.74 4.05
C VAL A 113 -19.71 1.58 3.63
N LEU A 114 -19.28 0.33 3.81
CA LEU A 114 -20.08 -0.84 3.46
C LEU A 114 -21.34 -0.95 4.33
N TYR A 115 -21.22 -0.75 5.65
CA TYR A 115 -22.38 -0.77 6.54
C TYR A 115 -23.38 0.35 6.24
N ASP A 116 -22.89 1.56 5.98
CA ASP A 116 -23.74 2.70 5.63
C ASP A 116 -24.46 2.46 4.29
N THR A 117 -23.75 1.89 3.31
CA THR A 117 -24.33 1.53 2.00
C THR A 117 -25.42 0.48 2.16
N GLU A 118 -25.15 -0.61 2.87
CA GLU A 118 -26.13 -1.68 3.12
C GLU A 118 -27.36 -1.14 3.85
N ARG A 119 -27.15 -0.30 4.88
CA ARG A 119 -28.23 0.30 5.66
C ARG A 119 -29.08 1.26 4.83
N GLU A 120 -28.49 2.02 3.92
CA GLU A 120 -29.24 2.92 3.03
C GLU A 120 -30.08 2.11 2.02
N VAL A 121 -29.58 0.98 1.54
CA VAL A 121 -30.27 0.14 0.55
C VAL A 121 -31.38 -0.71 1.20
N GLU A 122 -31.09 -1.40 2.29
CA GLU A 122 -31.99 -2.40 2.89
C GLU A 122 -32.70 -1.90 4.17
N GLY A 123 -32.32 -0.73 4.69
CA GLY A 123 -32.90 -0.11 5.89
C GLY A 123 -32.48 -0.75 7.22
N VAL A 124 -32.06 -2.03 7.19
CA VAL A 124 -31.54 -2.79 8.33
C VAL A 124 -30.43 -3.71 7.86
N ILE A 125 -29.37 -3.83 8.66
CA ILE A 125 -28.27 -4.75 8.38
C ILE A 125 -28.62 -6.11 9.02
N SER A 126 -28.80 -7.13 8.19
CA SER A 126 -29.00 -8.50 8.69
C SER A 126 -27.69 -9.10 9.20
N PRO A 127 -27.75 -10.17 10.03
CA PRO A 127 -26.55 -10.90 10.44
C PRO A 127 -25.77 -11.49 9.25
N GLU A 128 -26.47 -11.93 8.18
CA GLU A 128 -25.80 -12.41 6.97
C GLU A 128 -25.05 -11.29 6.25
N ALA A 129 -25.68 -10.13 6.05
CA ALA A 129 -25.06 -8.98 5.41
C ALA A 129 -23.83 -8.48 6.20
N ALA A 130 -23.92 -8.44 7.54
CA ALA A 130 -22.77 -8.10 8.38
C ALA A 130 -21.61 -9.08 8.22
N ALA A 131 -21.90 -10.39 8.09
CA ALA A 131 -20.87 -11.40 7.86
C ALA A 131 -20.21 -11.26 6.48
N ASP A 132 -20.99 -10.94 5.45
CA ASP A 132 -20.48 -10.69 4.10
C ASP A 132 -19.61 -9.43 4.05
N ILE A 133 -20.01 -8.35 4.74
CA ILE A 133 -19.20 -7.13 4.89
C ILE A 133 -17.86 -7.42 5.57
N GLU A 134 -17.84 -8.14 6.70
CA GLU A 134 -16.57 -8.46 7.38
C GLU A 134 -15.66 -9.35 6.53
N LYS A 135 -16.25 -10.24 5.73
CA LYS A 135 -15.50 -11.04 4.76
C LYS A 135 -14.85 -10.15 3.69
N GLU A 136 -15.61 -9.23 3.10
CA GLU A 136 -15.10 -8.30 2.09
C GLU A 136 -13.98 -7.41 2.65
N VAL A 137 -14.19 -6.84 3.83
CA VAL A 137 -13.17 -6.04 4.54
C VAL A 137 -11.87 -6.83 4.72
N SER A 138 -11.97 -8.12 5.05
CA SER A 138 -10.79 -8.99 5.26
C SER A 138 -10.08 -9.38 3.96
N GLU A 139 -10.81 -9.44 2.84
CA GLU A 139 -10.22 -9.69 1.51
C GLU A 139 -9.48 -8.45 0.97
N CYS A 140 -10.01 -7.25 1.25
CA CYS A 140 -9.41 -5.98 0.84
C CYS A 140 -8.22 -5.54 1.71
N PHE A 141 -8.24 -5.89 3.01
CA PHE A 141 -7.20 -5.51 3.98
C PHE A 141 -6.70 -6.75 4.74
N PRO A 142 -5.82 -7.57 4.13
CA PRO A 142 -5.22 -8.74 4.77
C PRO A 142 -4.21 -8.39 5.87
#